data_AF-A0A852SS25-F1
#
_entry.id   AF-A0A852SS25-F1
#
_cell.length_a   1.000
_cell.length_b   1.000
_cell.length_c   1.000
_cell.angle_alpha   90.00
_cell.angle_beta   90.00
_cell.angle_gamma   90.00
#
_symmetry.space_group_name_H-M   'P 1'
#
loop_
_entity.id
_entity.type
_entity.pdbx_description
1 polymer ?
#
loop_
_entity_poly.entity_id
_entity_poly.type
_entity_poly.pdbx_seq_one_letter_code
_entity_poly.pdbx_strand_id
1 'polypeptide(L)'
;MSSHVTVPKTYKLYVNGAFPRSESGRVYEVVDSKGRFLANAAQASRKDARDAVVAARAAVGGWSGATAYNRGQVLYRVAEVLEGRRAQFEDEIVKQEGVSASAARSQVDEAIDRWVWYAGWADKYAQVAGNANPVSGPYFNLSVPEPTGVVAVVAPQDSALLGLVSAVAPALVAGNTVVVVASEAHPLSAITLGEVLATSDLPKGVVNVLTGSPAELAPWLASHADVNALDLVGASALEWIDLEIAAAETLKRVLPPEEGPDAAAPSLARIGAFTEIKTVWHTKALI
;
A
#
# COMPACT_ATOMS: atom_id res chain seq x y z
N MET A 1 24.51 -34.74 -9.94
CA MET A 1 24.44 -33.35 -9.43
C MET A 1 24.12 -32.47 -10.62
N SER A 2 23.02 -31.70 -10.57
CA SER A 2 22.61 -30.84 -11.68
C SER A 2 23.68 -29.76 -11.90
N SER A 3 24.25 -29.69 -13.11
CA SER A 3 25.25 -28.70 -13.55
C SER A 3 24.63 -27.35 -13.90
N HIS A 4 23.48 -27.03 -13.32
CA HIS A 4 22.75 -25.80 -13.62
C HIS A 4 23.43 -24.61 -12.93
N VAL A 5 23.83 -23.62 -13.73
CA VAL A 5 24.43 -22.37 -13.22
C VAL A 5 23.33 -21.54 -12.54
N THR A 6 23.58 -21.13 -11.30
CA THR A 6 22.66 -20.25 -10.57
C THR A 6 22.67 -18.86 -11.22
N VAL A 7 21.48 -18.32 -11.52
CA VAL A 7 21.33 -16.95 -12.05
C VAL A 7 20.68 -16.11 -10.95
N PRO A 8 21.46 -15.37 -10.15
CA PRO A 8 20.91 -14.57 -9.06
C PRO A 8 20.09 -13.39 -9.59
N LYS A 9 18.89 -13.18 -9.05
CA LYS A 9 18.00 -12.06 -9.39
C LYS A 9 18.37 -10.83 -8.54
N THR A 10 18.48 -9.68 -9.18
CA THR A 10 18.46 -8.38 -8.49
C THR A 10 17.09 -7.77 -8.65
N TYR A 11 16.34 -7.73 -7.56
CA TYR A 11 15.04 -7.08 -7.50
C TYR A 11 15.20 -5.57 -7.57
N LYS A 12 14.33 -4.96 -8.36
CA LYS A 12 14.27 -3.52 -8.62
C LYS A 12 13.19 -2.89 -7.75
N LEU A 13 12.99 -1.57 -7.88
CA LEU A 13 11.80 -0.90 -7.34
C LEU A 13 10.59 -1.16 -8.25
N TYR A 14 9.38 -0.81 -7.80
CA TYR A 14 8.22 -0.69 -8.68
C TYR A 14 7.69 0.75 -8.61
N VAL A 15 7.97 1.56 -9.61
CA VAL A 15 7.61 2.98 -9.62
C VAL A 15 6.99 3.34 -10.95
N ASN A 16 5.85 4.03 -10.92
CA ASN A 16 5.12 4.48 -12.10
C ASN A 16 4.82 3.36 -13.12
N GLY A 17 4.45 2.18 -12.64
CA GLY A 17 4.16 1.01 -13.48
C GLY A 17 5.39 0.39 -14.18
N ALA A 18 6.60 0.73 -13.73
CA ALA A 18 7.86 0.21 -14.27
C ALA A 18 8.77 -0.31 -13.15
N PHE A 19 9.82 -1.04 -13.54
CA PHE A 19 10.82 -1.59 -12.63
C PHE A 19 12.18 -0.89 -12.82
N PRO A 20 12.38 0.32 -12.25
CA PRO A 20 13.66 1.02 -12.32
C PRO A 20 14.65 0.49 -11.27
N ARG A 21 15.95 0.65 -11.54
CA ARG A 21 16.96 0.55 -10.48
C ARG A 21 16.83 1.76 -9.55
N SER A 22 17.28 1.62 -8.30
CA SER A 22 17.48 2.76 -7.41
C SER A 22 18.38 3.79 -8.10
N GLU A 23 18.03 5.07 -8.00
CA GLU A 23 18.80 6.14 -8.59
C GLU A 23 20.23 6.20 -8.02
N SER A 24 20.39 5.84 -6.74
CA SER A 24 21.72 5.77 -6.11
C SER A 24 22.55 4.57 -6.59
N GLY A 25 21.94 3.62 -7.29
CA GLY A 25 22.56 2.34 -7.67
C GLY A 25 22.79 1.38 -6.50
N ARG A 26 22.47 1.77 -5.25
CA ARG A 26 22.64 0.93 -4.08
C ARG A 26 21.73 -0.29 -4.13
N VAL A 27 22.27 -1.40 -3.63
CA VAL A 27 21.56 -2.66 -3.41
C VAL A 27 21.97 -3.20 -2.05
N TYR A 28 21.11 -4.04 -1.47
CA TYR A 28 21.40 -4.79 -0.25
C TYR A 28 21.10 -6.27 -0.45
N GLU A 29 21.83 -7.11 0.28
CA GLU A 29 21.63 -8.56 0.26
C GLU A 29 20.33 -8.91 0.99
N VAL A 30 19.51 -9.73 0.34
CA VAL A 30 18.35 -10.38 0.94
C VAL A 30 18.75 -11.80 1.26
N VAL A 31 18.61 -12.17 2.53
CA VAL A 31 18.95 -13.50 3.04
C VAL A 31 17.69 -14.30 3.38
N ASP A 32 17.82 -15.62 3.42
CA ASP A 32 16.78 -16.49 3.95
C ASP A 32 16.77 -16.45 5.49
N SER A 33 15.77 -17.10 6.09
CA SER A 33 15.64 -17.25 7.54
C SER A 33 16.84 -17.90 8.26
N LYS A 34 17.81 -18.45 7.51
CA LYS A 34 19.05 -19.05 8.02
C LYS A 34 20.30 -18.20 7.68
N GLY A 35 20.12 -16.99 7.16
CA GLY A 35 21.20 -16.08 6.79
C GLY A 35 21.89 -16.42 5.47
N ARG A 36 21.34 -17.32 4.65
CA ARG A 36 21.92 -17.66 3.34
C ARG A 36 21.42 -16.69 2.29
N PHE A 37 22.32 -16.25 1.42
CA PHE A 37 21.98 -15.34 0.31
C PHE A 37 20.85 -15.89 -0.58
N LEU A 38 19.82 -15.08 -0.81
CA LEU A 38 18.71 -15.37 -1.73
C LEU A 38 18.81 -14.52 -3.01
N ALA A 39 18.95 -13.22 -2.85
CA ALA A 39 18.88 -12.24 -3.93
C ALA A 39 19.46 -10.89 -3.47
N ASN A 40 19.57 -9.95 -4.40
CA ASN A 40 19.80 -8.54 -4.07
C ASN A 40 18.49 -7.76 -4.26
N ALA A 41 18.22 -6.77 -3.42
CA ALA A 41 17.14 -5.80 -3.61
C ALA A 41 17.71 -4.39 -3.76
N ALA A 42 17.06 -3.56 -4.58
CA ALA A 42 17.42 -2.15 -4.71
C ALA A 42 17.23 -1.44 -3.36
N GLN A 43 18.20 -0.65 -2.93
CA GLN A 43 18.07 0.21 -1.76
C GLN A 43 17.64 1.59 -2.25
N ALA A 44 16.35 1.90 -2.14
CA ALA A 44 15.80 3.17 -2.57
C ALA A 44 16.51 4.34 -1.85
N SER A 45 16.73 5.41 -2.60
CA SER A 45 17.24 6.67 -2.07
C SER A 45 16.10 7.65 -1.79
N ARG A 46 16.44 8.77 -1.13
CA ARG A 46 15.54 9.93 -1.04
C ARG A 46 14.99 10.35 -2.42
N LYS A 47 15.81 10.28 -3.48
CA LYS A 47 15.38 10.68 -4.82
C LYS A 47 14.36 9.69 -5.38
N ASP A 48 14.53 8.39 -5.14
CA ASP A 48 13.53 7.38 -5.53
C ASP A 48 12.20 7.61 -4.81
N ALA A 49 12.23 7.94 -3.51
CA ALA A 49 11.03 8.30 -2.75
C ALA A 49 10.31 9.51 -3.34
N ARG A 50 11.04 10.58 -3.66
CA ARG A 50 10.48 11.77 -4.32
C ARG A 50 9.90 11.43 -5.69
N ASP A 51 10.60 10.66 -6.51
CA ASP A 51 10.15 10.31 -7.86
C ASP A 51 8.89 9.40 -7.79
N ALA A 52 8.78 8.56 -6.76
CA ALA A 52 7.56 7.79 -6.46
C ALA A 52 6.40 8.69 -6.02
N VAL A 53 6.63 9.70 -5.17
CA VAL A 53 5.61 10.68 -4.78
C VAL A 53 5.11 11.48 -5.98
N VAL A 54 6.02 11.90 -6.88
CA VAL A 54 5.64 12.59 -8.13
C VAL A 54 4.74 11.71 -9.00
N ALA A 55 5.08 10.42 -9.15
CA ALA A 55 4.26 9.47 -9.89
C ALA A 55 2.88 9.25 -9.24
N ALA A 56 2.86 9.09 -7.91
CA ALA A 56 1.62 8.96 -7.14
C ALA A 56 0.72 10.19 -7.30
N ARG A 57 1.26 11.38 -7.08
CA ARG A 57 0.54 12.66 -7.23
C ARG A 57 -0.06 12.82 -8.63
N ALA A 58 0.70 12.49 -9.67
CA ALA A 58 0.21 12.55 -11.05
C ALA A 58 -0.95 11.58 -11.33
N ALA A 59 -0.98 10.43 -10.63
CA ALA A 59 -2.02 9.42 -10.78
C ALA A 59 -3.30 9.71 -9.97
N VAL A 60 -3.23 10.56 -8.93
CA VAL A 60 -4.38 10.86 -8.04
C VAL A 60 -5.62 11.25 -8.83
N GLY A 61 -5.53 12.23 -9.74
CA GLY A 61 -6.72 12.73 -10.45
C GLY A 61 -7.41 11.67 -11.32
N GLY A 62 -6.63 10.79 -11.95
CA GLY A 62 -7.17 9.69 -12.76
C GLY A 62 -7.80 8.58 -11.91
N TRP A 63 -7.15 8.21 -10.81
CA TRP A 63 -7.60 7.12 -9.94
C TRP A 63 -8.78 7.50 -9.04
N SER A 64 -8.75 8.69 -8.43
CA SER A 64 -9.87 9.19 -7.62
C SER A 64 -11.11 9.51 -8.49
N GLY A 65 -10.89 9.95 -9.74
CA GLY A 65 -11.93 10.21 -10.73
C GLY A 65 -12.52 8.95 -11.38
N ALA A 66 -11.87 7.78 -11.25
CA ALA A 66 -12.44 6.52 -11.72
C ALA A 66 -13.71 6.17 -10.92
N THR A 67 -14.67 5.49 -11.56
CA THR A 67 -15.87 5.03 -10.86
C THR A 67 -15.49 4.01 -9.78
N ALA A 68 -16.25 3.98 -8.68
CA ALA A 68 -16.06 3.00 -7.62
C ALA A 68 -16.09 1.54 -8.14
N TYR A 69 -17.00 1.26 -9.09
CA TYR A 69 -17.06 -0.02 -9.79
C TYR A 69 -15.76 -0.35 -10.52
N ASN A 70 -15.21 0.57 -11.31
CA ASN A 70 -13.96 0.34 -12.04
C ASN A 70 -12.78 0.11 -11.10
N ARG A 71 -12.69 0.87 -9.99
CA ARG A 71 -11.68 0.60 -8.96
C ARG A 71 -11.84 -0.81 -8.39
N GLY A 72 -13.06 -1.22 -8.05
CA GLY A 72 -13.36 -2.57 -7.59
C GLY A 72 -12.92 -3.66 -8.58
N GLN A 73 -13.18 -3.47 -9.89
CA GLN A 73 -12.74 -4.42 -10.92
C GLN A 73 -11.21 -4.55 -11.01
N VAL A 74 -10.48 -3.43 -10.98
CA VAL A 74 -9.01 -3.43 -10.98
C VAL A 74 -8.46 -4.14 -9.73
N LEU A 75 -9.00 -3.85 -8.55
CA LEU A 75 -8.56 -4.48 -7.30
C LEU A 75 -8.89 -5.99 -7.26
N TYR A 76 -10.03 -6.39 -7.84
CA TYR A 76 -10.36 -7.81 -8.00
C TYR A 76 -9.40 -8.49 -8.98
N ARG A 77 -9.03 -7.81 -10.07
CA ARG A 77 -8.04 -8.30 -11.03
C ARG A 77 -6.68 -8.54 -10.39
N VAL A 78 -6.27 -7.70 -9.43
CA VAL A 78 -5.05 -7.94 -8.62
C VAL A 78 -5.13 -9.28 -7.89
N ALA A 79 -6.28 -9.63 -7.31
CA ALA A 79 -6.47 -10.93 -6.65
C ALA A 79 -6.32 -12.09 -7.64
N GLU A 80 -6.93 -12.00 -8.82
CA GLU A 80 -6.84 -13.04 -9.86
C GLU A 80 -5.41 -13.29 -10.35
N VAL A 81 -4.64 -12.20 -10.56
CA VAL A 81 -3.26 -12.30 -11.03
C VAL A 81 -2.32 -12.79 -9.92
N LEU A 82 -2.58 -12.41 -8.66
CA LEU A 82 -1.87 -12.93 -7.49
C LEU A 82 -2.14 -14.44 -7.33
N GLU A 83 -3.39 -14.88 -7.40
CA GLU A 83 -3.81 -16.29 -7.36
C GLU A 83 -3.04 -17.13 -8.38
N GLY A 84 -2.96 -16.65 -9.64
CA GLY A 84 -2.20 -17.32 -10.69
C GLY A 84 -0.69 -17.43 -10.43
N ARG A 85 -0.15 -16.64 -9.50
CA ARG A 85 1.26 -16.62 -9.08
C ARG A 85 1.49 -17.15 -7.66
N ARG A 86 0.48 -17.73 -7.00
CA ARG A 86 0.53 -18.16 -5.59
C ARG A 86 1.78 -18.97 -5.22
N ALA A 87 2.20 -19.91 -6.06
CA ALA A 87 3.37 -20.75 -5.81
C ALA A 87 4.68 -19.95 -5.65
N GLN A 88 4.82 -18.83 -6.36
CA GLN A 88 5.98 -17.96 -6.23
C GLN A 88 5.97 -17.24 -4.87
N PHE A 89 4.82 -16.70 -4.48
CA PHE A 89 4.67 -16.03 -3.18
C PHE A 89 4.89 -16.98 -2.00
N GLU A 90 4.34 -18.20 -2.06
CA GLU A 90 4.57 -19.22 -1.04
C GLU A 90 6.07 -19.54 -0.86
N ASP A 91 6.81 -19.69 -1.97
CA ASP A 91 8.26 -19.96 -1.93
C ASP A 91 9.05 -18.78 -1.36
N GLU A 92 8.72 -17.55 -1.74
CA GLU A 92 9.34 -16.33 -1.20
C GLU A 92 9.11 -16.21 0.31
N ILE A 93 7.86 -16.40 0.77
CA ILE A 93 7.49 -16.36 2.19
C ILE A 93 8.23 -17.44 2.98
N VAL A 94 8.22 -18.70 2.53
CA VAL A 94 8.93 -19.80 3.21
C VAL A 94 10.42 -19.49 3.35
N LYS A 95 11.04 -18.96 2.29
CA LYS A 95 12.48 -18.66 2.29
C LYS A 95 12.82 -17.51 3.24
N GLN A 96 12.08 -16.40 3.16
CA GLN A 96 12.41 -15.18 3.88
C GLN A 96 11.96 -15.20 5.34
N GLU A 97 10.75 -15.67 5.62
CA GLU A 97 10.20 -15.70 6.99
C GLU A 97 10.58 -17.00 7.73
N GLY A 98 10.93 -18.07 7.01
CA GLY A 98 11.27 -19.37 7.62
C GLY A 98 10.06 -20.13 8.17
N VAL A 99 8.85 -19.74 7.78
CA VAL A 99 7.60 -20.39 8.19
C VAL A 99 7.39 -21.72 7.44
N SER A 100 6.47 -22.54 7.95
CA SER A 100 6.10 -23.79 7.27
C SER A 100 5.38 -23.50 5.94
N ALA A 101 5.45 -24.43 4.98
CA ALA A 101 4.72 -24.31 3.72
C ALA A 101 3.19 -24.19 3.92
N SER A 102 2.65 -24.75 5.02
CA SER A 102 1.23 -24.59 5.35
C SER A 102 0.90 -23.17 5.82
N ALA A 103 1.79 -22.56 6.62
CA ALA A 103 1.63 -21.19 7.08
C ALA A 103 1.79 -20.20 5.92
N ALA A 104 2.76 -20.42 5.03
CA ALA A 104 2.92 -19.62 3.82
C ALA A 104 1.69 -19.68 2.90
N ARG A 105 1.09 -20.88 2.72
CA ARG A 105 -0.19 -21.03 2.03
C ARG A 105 -1.30 -20.18 2.66
N SER A 106 -1.48 -20.30 3.99
CA SER A 106 -2.49 -19.51 4.71
C SER A 106 -2.31 -18.01 4.47
N GLN A 107 -1.08 -17.50 4.60
CA GLN A 107 -0.81 -16.08 4.38
C GLN A 107 -1.12 -15.63 2.94
N VAL A 108 -0.83 -16.46 1.93
CA VAL A 108 -1.14 -16.17 0.53
C VAL A 108 -2.65 -16.18 0.31
N ASP A 109 -3.34 -17.22 0.78
CA ASP A 109 -4.81 -17.35 0.69
C ASP A 109 -5.48 -16.13 1.36
N GLU A 110 -5.05 -15.75 2.57
CA GLU A 110 -5.54 -14.58 3.28
C GLU A 110 -5.24 -13.26 2.56
N ALA A 111 -4.09 -13.14 1.89
CA ALA A 111 -3.75 -11.94 1.11
C ALA A 111 -4.63 -11.80 -0.15
N ILE A 112 -4.96 -12.92 -0.81
CA ILE A 112 -5.90 -12.95 -1.93
C ILE A 112 -7.30 -12.57 -1.46
N ASP A 113 -7.77 -13.21 -0.39
CA ASP A 113 -9.07 -12.90 0.22
C ASP A 113 -9.15 -11.43 0.65
N ARG A 114 -8.03 -10.85 1.12
CA ARG A 114 -7.94 -9.44 1.47
C ARG A 114 -8.19 -8.53 0.28
N TRP A 115 -7.60 -8.83 -0.88
CA TRP A 115 -7.87 -8.09 -2.12
C TRP A 115 -9.33 -8.22 -2.55
N VAL A 116 -9.89 -9.45 -2.53
CA VAL A 116 -11.29 -9.70 -2.87
C VAL A 116 -12.23 -8.93 -1.94
N TRP A 117 -11.97 -8.96 -0.65
CA TRP A 117 -12.76 -8.28 0.37
C TRP A 117 -12.76 -6.76 0.15
N TYR A 118 -11.57 -6.14 0.01
CA TYR A 118 -11.46 -4.71 -0.24
C TYR A 118 -12.04 -4.29 -1.60
N ALA A 119 -11.84 -5.08 -2.65
CA ALA A 119 -12.48 -4.85 -3.95
C ALA A 119 -14.01 -4.82 -3.83
N GLY A 120 -14.57 -5.74 -3.04
CA GLY A 120 -16.00 -5.80 -2.73
C GLY A 120 -16.54 -4.56 -1.99
N TRP A 121 -15.68 -3.80 -1.31
CA TRP A 121 -16.04 -2.57 -0.60
C TRP A 121 -15.91 -1.30 -1.43
N ALA A 122 -15.31 -1.35 -2.61
CA ALA A 122 -15.02 -0.18 -3.44
C ALA A 122 -16.22 0.73 -3.69
N ASP A 123 -17.41 0.15 -3.89
CA ASP A 123 -18.68 0.83 -4.17
C ASP A 123 -19.67 0.84 -2.99
N LYS A 124 -19.24 0.37 -1.81
CA LYS A 124 -20.11 0.23 -0.62
C LYS A 124 -19.66 1.03 0.58
N TYR A 125 -18.35 1.25 0.75
CA TYR A 125 -17.84 1.88 1.99
C TYR A 125 -18.41 3.30 2.22
N ALA A 126 -18.65 4.05 1.14
CA ALA A 126 -19.20 5.41 1.21
C ALA A 126 -20.63 5.45 1.79
N GLN A 127 -21.40 4.35 1.69
CA GLN A 127 -22.73 4.26 2.30
C GLN A 127 -22.66 4.04 3.82
N VAL A 128 -21.53 3.50 4.31
CA VAL A 128 -21.29 3.27 5.74
C VAL A 128 -20.62 4.49 6.39
N ALA A 129 -19.68 5.12 5.69
CA ALA A 129 -18.91 6.25 6.20
C ALA A 129 -19.52 7.62 5.88
N GLY A 130 -20.35 7.72 4.85
CA GLY A 130 -21.11 8.93 4.50
C GLY A 130 -22.48 8.96 5.15
N ASN A 131 -23.12 10.13 5.16
CA ASN A 131 -24.42 10.32 5.80
C ASN A 131 -25.29 11.36 5.07
N ALA A 132 -26.61 11.14 5.09
CA ALA A 132 -27.57 12.22 4.88
C ALA A 132 -27.87 12.87 6.22
N ASN A 133 -27.62 14.18 6.32
CA ASN A 133 -27.63 14.88 7.59
C ASN A 133 -28.98 15.60 7.77
N PRO A 134 -29.75 15.28 8.83
CA PRO A 134 -30.98 16.01 9.12
C PRO A 134 -30.62 17.41 9.63
N VAL A 135 -31.02 18.43 8.88
CA VAL A 135 -30.75 19.83 9.22
C VAL A 135 -32.06 20.60 9.30
N SER A 136 -32.11 21.58 10.20
CA SER A 136 -33.22 22.52 10.28
C SER A 136 -33.08 23.54 9.14
N GLY A 137 -33.81 23.36 8.05
CA GLY A 137 -33.82 24.28 6.91
C GLY A 137 -34.14 23.59 5.59
N PRO A 138 -34.35 24.36 4.51
CA PRO A 138 -34.67 23.86 3.17
C PRO A 138 -33.42 23.35 2.45
N TYR A 139 -32.66 22.44 3.08
CA TYR A 139 -31.42 21.90 2.53
C TYR A 139 -31.44 20.36 2.52
N PHE A 140 -30.96 19.81 1.41
CA PHE A 140 -30.44 18.45 1.35
C PHE A 140 -28.95 18.51 1.70
N ASN A 141 -28.60 17.96 2.86
CA ASN A 141 -27.24 17.97 3.37
C ASN A 141 -26.63 16.57 3.34
N LEU A 142 -25.51 16.41 2.64
CA LEU A 142 -24.85 15.13 2.46
C LEU A 142 -23.37 15.23 2.85
N SER A 143 -22.92 14.32 3.70
CA SER A 143 -21.50 14.08 4.00
C SER A 143 -21.02 12.89 3.19
N VAL A 144 -19.97 13.09 2.37
CA VAL A 144 -19.39 12.04 1.52
C VAL A 144 -17.89 11.92 1.81
N PRO A 145 -17.37 10.70 2.01
CA PRO A 145 -15.93 10.49 2.13
C PRO A 145 -15.25 10.61 0.76
N GLU A 146 -14.27 11.50 0.64
CA GLU A 146 -13.40 11.68 -0.52
C GLU A 146 -11.97 11.22 -0.17
N PRO A 147 -11.19 10.64 -1.10
CA PRO A 147 -9.80 10.25 -0.82
C PRO A 147 -8.94 11.45 -0.42
N THR A 148 -8.02 11.24 0.52
CA THR A 148 -7.07 12.27 0.95
C THR A 148 -6.01 12.62 -0.10
N GLY A 149 -5.66 11.69 -1.00
CA GLY A 149 -4.72 11.88 -2.11
C GLY A 149 -3.58 10.86 -2.12
N VAL A 150 -2.35 11.31 -1.84
CA VAL A 150 -1.17 10.43 -1.77
C VAL A 150 -1.00 9.92 -0.33
N VAL A 151 -0.96 8.61 -0.15
CA VAL A 151 -0.72 7.96 1.14
C VAL A 151 0.67 7.32 1.11
N ALA A 152 1.53 7.68 2.07
CA ALA A 152 2.79 7.00 2.28
C ALA A 152 2.62 5.91 3.34
N VAL A 153 3.08 4.71 3.05
CA VAL A 153 2.88 3.52 3.89
C VAL A 153 4.23 2.96 4.30
N VAL A 154 4.41 2.67 5.59
CA VAL A 154 5.49 1.77 6.06
C VAL A 154 4.85 0.41 6.31
N ALA A 155 5.14 -0.56 5.44
CA ALA A 155 4.57 -1.90 5.56
C ALA A 155 5.10 -2.62 6.83
N PRO A 156 4.32 -3.56 7.41
CA PRO A 156 4.81 -4.40 8.51
C PRO A 156 6.15 -5.04 8.18
N GLN A 157 7.11 -4.94 9.11
CA GLN A 157 8.49 -5.39 8.86
C GLN A 157 8.66 -6.90 9.05
N ASP A 158 7.68 -7.56 9.65
CA ASP A 158 7.62 -8.99 9.98
C ASP A 158 6.76 -9.82 9.02
N SER A 159 6.14 -9.21 8.00
CA SER A 159 5.32 -9.90 7.00
C SER A 159 5.75 -9.56 5.58
N ALA A 160 6.00 -10.58 4.76
CA ALA A 160 6.43 -10.42 3.38
C ALA A 160 5.30 -9.98 2.43
N LEU A 161 4.08 -10.49 2.63
CA LEU A 161 2.95 -10.27 1.72
C LEU A 161 1.67 -9.81 2.41
N LEU A 162 1.16 -10.56 3.38
CA LEU A 162 -0.16 -10.31 3.96
C LEU A 162 -0.24 -8.92 4.61
N GLY A 163 0.77 -8.54 5.40
CA GLY A 163 0.86 -7.22 6.01
C GLY A 163 0.94 -6.10 4.97
N LEU A 164 1.74 -6.29 3.92
CA LEU A 164 1.85 -5.35 2.80
C LEU A 164 0.50 -5.11 2.10
N VAL A 165 -0.19 -6.19 1.71
CA VAL A 165 -1.51 -6.11 1.06
C VAL A 165 -2.52 -5.42 1.98
N SER A 166 -2.51 -5.79 3.26
CA SER A 166 -3.43 -5.27 4.27
C SER A 166 -3.28 -3.76 4.52
N ALA A 167 -2.06 -3.23 4.38
CA ALA A 167 -1.78 -1.80 4.48
C ALA A 167 -2.14 -1.05 3.18
N VAL A 168 -1.80 -1.61 2.02
CA VAL A 168 -1.95 -0.92 0.71
C VAL A 168 -3.41 -0.90 0.23
N ALA A 169 -4.11 -2.03 0.29
CA ALA A 169 -5.44 -2.18 -0.29
C ALA A 169 -6.50 -1.15 0.19
N PRO A 170 -6.65 -0.86 1.51
CA PRO A 170 -7.70 0.07 1.97
C PRO A 170 -7.57 1.48 1.40
N ALA A 171 -6.35 1.99 1.24
CA ALA A 171 -6.13 3.32 0.66
C ALA A 171 -6.59 3.38 -0.81
N LEU A 172 -6.34 2.31 -1.58
CA LEU A 172 -6.73 2.22 -2.99
C LEU A 172 -8.24 2.18 -3.19
N VAL A 173 -8.97 1.51 -2.29
CA VAL A 173 -10.45 1.43 -2.31
C VAL A 173 -11.07 2.83 -2.30
N ALA A 174 -10.59 3.70 -1.41
CA ALA A 174 -11.05 5.07 -1.30
C ALA A 174 -10.70 5.94 -2.52
N GLY A 175 -9.79 5.50 -3.40
CA GLY A 175 -9.31 6.26 -4.55
C GLY A 175 -8.01 7.03 -4.27
N ASN A 176 -7.28 6.69 -3.20
CA ASN A 176 -5.94 7.21 -2.96
C ASN A 176 -4.90 6.51 -3.82
N THR A 177 -3.75 7.16 -4.00
CA THR A 177 -2.54 6.54 -4.55
C THR A 177 -1.54 6.29 -3.43
N VAL A 178 -0.71 5.25 -3.56
CA VAL A 178 0.15 4.76 -2.48
C VAL A 178 1.63 4.80 -2.89
N VAL A 179 2.47 5.29 -1.98
CA VAL A 179 3.91 5.05 -1.97
C VAL A 179 4.22 4.20 -0.74
N VAL A 180 4.60 2.94 -0.93
CA VAL A 180 4.86 2.01 0.16
C VAL A 180 6.34 1.69 0.26
N VAL A 181 6.88 1.81 1.47
CA VAL A 181 8.18 1.23 1.85
C VAL A 181 7.91 -0.19 2.33
N ALA A 182 8.40 -1.17 1.57
CA ALA A 182 8.24 -2.59 1.87
C ALA A 182 9.02 -3.00 3.13
N SER A 183 8.79 -4.23 3.61
CA SER A 183 9.65 -4.82 4.64
C SER A 183 11.11 -4.84 4.17
N GLU A 184 12.00 -4.28 4.97
CA GLU A 184 13.44 -4.32 4.72
C GLU A 184 13.95 -5.77 4.80
N ALA A 185 13.45 -6.53 5.78
CA ALA A 185 13.80 -7.92 6.00
C ALA A 185 13.17 -8.86 4.96
N HIS A 186 11.95 -8.54 4.50
CA HIS A 186 11.15 -9.42 3.66
C HIS A 186 10.68 -8.79 2.30
N PRO A 187 11.59 -8.27 1.45
CA PRO A 187 11.20 -7.42 0.32
C PRO A 187 10.73 -8.13 -0.96
N LEU A 188 11.04 -9.42 -1.19
CA LEU A 188 10.87 -10.03 -2.53
C LEU A 188 9.40 -10.07 -2.96
N SER A 189 8.50 -10.48 -2.06
CA SER A 189 7.06 -10.51 -2.33
C SER A 189 6.47 -9.14 -2.61
N ALA A 190 7.05 -8.05 -2.09
CA ALA A 190 6.61 -6.70 -2.42
C ALA A 190 6.89 -6.35 -3.89
N ILE A 191 8.03 -6.75 -4.43
CA ILE A 191 8.37 -6.50 -5.83
C ILE A 191 7.64 -7.46 -6.77
N THR A 192 7.45 -8.72 -6.36
CA THR A 192 6.59 -9.67 -7.07
C THR A 192 5.14 -9.19 -7.12
N LEU A 193 4.62 -8.58 -6.03
CA LEU A 193 3.34 -7.87 -6.05
C LEU A 193 3.36 -6.69 -7.03
N GLY A 194 4.47 -5.96 -7.15
CA GLY A 194 4.66 -4.97 -8.22
C GLY A 194 4.41 -5.54 -9.63
N GLU A 195 4.88 -6.76 -9.92
CA GLU A 195 4.62 -7.45 -11.19
C GLU A 195 3.14 -7.82 -11.37
N VAL A 196 2.47 -8.24 -10.30
CA VAL A 196 1.01 -8.46 -10.27
C VAL A 196 0.29 -7.14 -10.59
N LEU A 197 0.61 -6.06 -9.89
CA LEU A 197 -0.02 -4.74 -10.07
C LEU A 197 0.15 -4.24 -11.52
N ALA A 198 1.36 -4.38 -12.08
CA ALA A 198 1.67 -3.98 -13.45
C ALA A 198 0.86 -4.74 -14.52
N THR A 199 0.36 -5.93 -14.18
CA THR A 199 -0.38 -6.82 -15.10
C THR A 199 -1.86 -6.95 -14.73
N SER A 200 -2.34 -6.09 -13.82
CA SER A 200 -3.73 -6.07 -13.32
C SER A 200 -4.51 -4.83 -13.77
N ASP A 201 -4.07 -4.17 -14.85
CA ASP A 201 -4.65 -2.92 -15.37
C ASP A 201 -4.68 -1.75 -14.38
N LEU A 202 -3.85 -1.83 -13.32
CA LEU A 202 -3.67 -0.72 -12.39
C LEU A 202 -3.00 0.45 -13.12
N PRO A 203 -3.58 1.66 -13.10
CA PRO A 203 -2.95 2.81 -13.72
C PRO A 203 -1.57 3.09 -13.13
N LYS A 204 -0.64 3.50 -14.00
CA LYS A 204 0.73 3.81 -13.59
C LYS A 204 0.75 4.87 -12.50
N GLY A 205 1.56 4.65 -11.47
CA GLY A 205 1.71 5.56 -10.34
C GLY A 205 0.69 5.38 -9.22
N VAL A 206 -0.39 4.61 -9.41
CA VAL A 206 -1.39 4.38 -8.34
C VAL A 206 -0.78 3.65 -7.16
N VAL A 207 0.11 2.68 -7.40
CA VAL A 207 0.95 2.07 -6.37
C VAL A 207 2.40 2.19 -6.79
N ASN A 208 3.27 2.58 -5.86
CA ASN A 208 4.72 2.61 -6.01
C ASN A 208 5.33 1.89 -4.80
N VAL A 209 6.16 0.88 -5.06
CA VAL A 209 6.81 0.04 -4.04
C VAL A 209 8.30 0.37 -4.00
N LEU A 210 8.77 0.77 -2.83
CA LEU A 210 10.16 1.04 -2.52
C LEU A 210 10.70 -0.05 -1.58
N THR A 211 11.90 -0.54 -1.87
CA THR A 211 12.67 -1.43 -0.98
C THR A 211 13.85 -0.67 -0.40
N GLY A 212 14.33 -1.08 0.78
CA GLY A 212 15.39 -0.39 1.52
C GLY A 212 14.94 0.00 2.92
N SER A 213 15.71 0.84 3.59
CA SER A 213 15.51 1.13 5.01
C SER A 213 14.33 2.07 5.27
N PRO A 214 13.32 1.65 6.06
CA PRO A 214 12.25 2.54 6.53
C PRO A 214 12.80 3.72 7.33
N ALA A 215 13.86 3.52 8.12
CA ALA A 215 14.50 4.60 8.87
C ALA A 215 15.10 5.69 7.96
N GLU A 216 15.57 5.32 6.76
CA GLU A 216 16.08 6.28 5.77
C GLU A 216 14.95 6.97 5.01
N LEU A 217 13.88 6.25 4.64
CA LEU A 217 12.85 6.73 3.72
C LEU A 217 11.67 7.41 4.42
N ALA A 218 11.23 6.91 5.57
CA ALA A 218 10.04 7.38 6.26
C ALA A 218 10.11 8.86 6.68
N PRO A 219 11.24 9.40 7.21
CA PRO A 219 11.33 10.83 7.55
C PRO A 219 11.12 11.75 6.33
N TRP A 220 11.60 11.32 5.16
CA TRP A 220 11.40 12.08 3.92
C TRP A 220 9.95 12.04 3.46
N LEU A 221 9.29 10.88 3.54
CA LEU A 221 7.87 10.76 3.20
C LEU A 221 7.00 11.54 4.18
N ALA A 222 7.34 11.53 5.47
CA ALA A 222 6.63 12.25 6.53
C ALA A 222 6.68 13.78 6.35
N SER A 223 7.82 14.33 5.92
CA SER A 223 7.98 15.77 5.68
C SER A 223 7.57 16.24 4.27
N HIS A 224 7.25 15.32 3.34
CA HIS A 224 6.96 15.70 1.96
C HIS A 224 5.58 16.37 1.82
N ALA A 225 5.56 17.59 1.27
CA ALA A 225 4.33 18.39 1.11
C ALA A 225 3.30 17.84 0.10
N ASP A 226 3.67 16.83 -0.68
CA ASP A 226 2.79 16.16 -1.64
C ASP A 226 2.25 14.84 -1.09
N VAL A 227 2.59 14.47 0.14
CA VAL A 227 2.01 13.33 0.85
C VAL A 227 0.89 13.85 1.75
N ASN A 228 -0.31 13.28 1.58
CA ASN A 228 -1.53 13.70 2.27
C ASN A 228 -1.82 12.91 3.54
N ALA A 229 -1.31 11.68 3.65
CA ALA A 229 -1.41 10.88 4.87
C ALA A 229 -0.25 9.88 5.01
N LEU A 230 0.01 9.48 6.25
CA LEU A 230 0.92 8.41 6.62
C LEU A 230 0.15 7.23 7.20
N ASP A 231 0.50 6.02 6.76
CA ASP A 231 0.15 4.76 7.39
C ASP A 231 1.42 4.16 8.01
N LEU A 232 1.54 4.27 9.34
CA LEU A 232 2.72 3.87 10.08
C LEU A 232 2.60 2.47 10.67
N VAL A 233 1.70 1.63 10.13
CA VAL A 233 1.42 0.29 10.68
C VAL A 233 2.66 -0.56 10.95
N GLY A 234 3.68 -0.49 10.08
CA GLY A 234 4.94 -1.21 10.25
C GLY A 234 6.09 -0.40 10.86
N ALA A 235 5.82 0.77 11.43
CA ALA A 235 6.85 1.69 11.90
C ALA A 235 7.14 1.59 13.40
N SER A 236 6.62 0.59 14.13
CA SER A 236 6.79 0.48 15.60
C SER A 236 8.25 0.45 16.05
N ALA A 237 9.16 -0.05 15.21
CA ALA A 237 10.60 -0.08 15.48
C ALA A 237 11.35 1.20 15.07
N LEU A 238 10.65 2.20 14.52
CA LEU A 238 11.18 3.53 14.19
C LEU A 238 10.84 4.53 15.31
N GLU A 239 11.51 5.68 15.28
CA GLU A 239 11.10 6.88 16.03
C GLU A 239 9.84 7.49 15.39
N TRP A 240 8.73 6.75 15.41
CA TRP A 240 7.51 7.10 14.66
C TRP A 240 6.83 8.37 15.17
N ILE A 241 7.09 8.78 16.42
CA ILE A 241 6.67 10.07 16.96
C ILE A 241 7.35 11.22 16.20
N ASP A 242 8.62 11.10 15.83
CA ASP A 242 9.30 12.11 15.01
C ASP A 242 8.69 12.19 13.60
N LEU A 243 8.19 11.08 13.07
CA LEU A 243 7.43 11.06 11.82
C LEU A 243 6.11 11.82 11.95
N GLU A 244 5.41 11.69 13.07
CA GLU A 244 4.19 12.45 13.37
C GLU A 244 4.48 13.96 13.53
N ILE A 245 5.58 14.31 14.20
CA ILE A 245 6.04 15.71 14.31
C ILE A 245 6.34 16.29 12.93
N ALA A 246 7.06 15.55 12.07
CA ALA A 246 7.33 15.98 10.70
C ALA A 246 6.04 16.05 9.85
N ALA A 247 5.08 15.15 10.09
CA ALA A 247 3.78 15.16 9.43
C ALA A 247 3.00 16.46 9.72
N ALA A 248 3.10 16.97 10.95
CA ALA A 248 2.41 18.17 11.42
C ALA A 248 2.80 19.44 10.65
N GLU A 249 4.00 19.51 10.05
CA GLU A 249 4.42 20.67 9.24
C GLU A 249 3.48 20.97 8.06
N THR A 250 2.78 19.94 7.55
CA THR A 250 1.76 20.10 6.50
C THR A 250 0.40 19.60 6.92
N LEU A 251 0.19 19.37 8.23
CA LEU A 251 -1.06 18.88 8.82
C LEU A 251 -1.60 17.61 8.14
N LYS A 252 -0.71 16.74 7.64
CA LYS A 252 -1.11 15.49 6.99
C LYS A 252 -1.62 14.49 8.03
N ARG A 253 -2.55 13.62 7.65
CA ARG A 253 -3.10 12.61 8.56
C ARG A 253 -2.04 11.58 8.91
N VAL A 254 -2.09 11.04 10.13
CA VAL A 254 -1.20 9.96 10.56
C VAL A 254 -2.05 8.86 11.18
N LEU A 255 -1.97 7.65 10.61
CA LEU A 255 -2.42 6.43 11.27
C LEU A 255 -1.20 5.84 12.00
N PRO A 256 -1.20 5.81 13.35
CA PRO A 256 -0.06 5.35 14.13
C PRO A 256 0.20 3.86 13.95
N PRO A 257 1.35 3.34 14.42
CA PRO A 257 1.64 1.92 14.34
C PRO A 257 0.59 1.07 15.06
N GLU A 258 0.35 -0.13 14.52
CA GLU A 258 -0.46 -1.17 15.16
C GLU A 258 0.46 -2.35 15.45
N GLU A 259 0.34 -2.94 16.65
CA GLU A 259 1.12 -4.11 17.04
C GLU A 259 0.21 -5.35 17.18
N GLY A 260 0.83 -6.52 17.04
CA GLY A 260 0.17 -7.79 17.30
C GLY A 260 -0.32 -8.52 16.03
N PRO A 261 -0.90 -9.72 16.21
CA PRO A 261 -1.25 -10.61 15.11
C PRO A 261 -2.34 -10.05 14.17
N ASP A 262 -3.11 -9.08 14.64
CA ASP A 262 -4.19 -8.43 13.91
C ASP A 262 -3.78 -7.07 13.32
N ALA A 263 -2.50 -6.72 13.31
CA ALA A 263 -2.02 -5.47 12.71
C ALA A 263 -2.47 -5.36 11.24
N ALA A 264 -3.07 -4.23 10.88
CA ALA A 264 -3.73 -4.01 9.59
C ALA A 264 -4.89 -4.98 9.27
N ALA A 265 -5.56 -5.60 10.25
CA ALA A 265 -6.75 -6.43 10.02
C ALA A 265 -7.80 -5.73 9.13
N PRO A 266 -8.57 -6.49 8.32
CA PRO A 266 -9.45 -5.91 7.33
C PRO A 266 -10.55 -5.14 8.03
N SER A 267 -10.64 -3.84 7.78
CA SER A 267 -11.67 -3.01 8.40
C SER A 267 -12.05 -1.82 7.51
N LEU A 268 -13.30 -1.39 7.67
CA LEU A 268 -13.78 -0.16 7.03
C LEU A 268 -13.12 1.08 7.65
N ALA A 269 -12.69 0.99 8.91
CA ALA A 269 -11.98 2.07 9.59
C ALA A 269 -10.65 2.39 8.88
N ARG A 270 -9.93 1.39 8.37
CA ARG A 270 -8.70 1.61 7.58
C ARG A 270 -8.97 2.29 6.25
N ILE A 271 -10.10 2.01 5.59
CA ILE A 271 -10.52 2.77 4.39
C ILE A 271 -10.78 4.24 4.80
N GLY A 272 -11.57 4.44 5.85
CA GLY A 272 -11.95 5.77 6.35
C GLY A 272 -10.78 6.61 6.86
N ALA A 273 -9.73 5.97 7.39
CA ALA A 273 -8.51 6.61 7.88
C ALA A 273 -7.83 7.49 6.82
N PHE A 274 -8.01 7.17 5.53
CA PHE A 274 -7.44 7.88 4.39
C PHE A 274 -8.50 8.63 3.55
N THR A 275 -9.58 9.06 4.20
CA THR A 275 -10.64 9.88 3.58
C THR A 275 -10.91 11.16 4.36
N GLU A 276 -11.30 12.20 3.64
CA GLU A 276 -11.84 13.44 4.17
C GLU A 276 -13.36 13.48 3.98
N ILE A 277 -14.09 14.05 4.95
CA ILE A 277 -15.53 14.21 4.82
C ILE A 277 -15.83 15.55 4.16
N LYS A 278 -16.41 15.51 2.96
CA LYS A 278 -16.95 16.67 2.30
C LYS A 278 -18.45 16.74 2.49
N THR A 279 -18.90 17.87 3.05
CA THR A 279 -20.32 18.11 3.26
C THR A 279 -20.87 19.07 2.21
N VAL A 280 -21.82 18.60 1.41
CA VAL A 280 -22.51 19.37 0.38
C VAL A 280 -23.88 19.80 0.88
N TRP A 281 -24.17 21.09 0.77
CA TRP A 281 -25.47 21.68 1.06
C TRP A 281 -26.16 22.05 -0.25
N HIS A 282 -27.24 21.37 -0.59
CA HIS A 282 -28.06 21.68 -1.76
C HIS A 282 -29.42 22.22 -1.31
N THR A 283 -29.93 23.28 -1.93
CA THR A 283 -31.26 23.78 -1.60
C THR A 283 -32.34 22.78 -2.02
N LYS A 284 -33.37 22.62 -1.20
CA LYS A 284 -34.56 21.83 -1.49
C LYS A 284 -35.78 22.74 -1.40
N ALA A 285 -36.72 22.61 -2.34
CA ALA A 285 -37.98 23.35 -2.26
C ALA A 285 -38.70 23.05 -0.92
N LEU A 286 -39.21 24.10 -0.28
CA LEU A 286 -40.19 23.97 0.79
C LEU A 286 -41.48 23.47 0.14
N ILE A 287 -41.86 22.23 0.42
CA ILE A 287 -43.22 21.73 0.16
C ILE A 287 -44.08 22.20 1.32
#